data_AF-A0A150TQI7-F1
#
_entry.id   AF-A0A150TQI7-F1
#
_cell.length_a   1.000
_cell.length_b   1.000
_cell.length_c   1.000
_cell.angle_alpha   90.00
_cell.angle_beta   90.00
_cell.angle_gamma   90.00
#
_symmetry.space_group_name_H-M   'P 1'
#
loop_
_entity.id
_entity.type
_entity.pdbx_description
1 polymer ?
#
loop_
_entity_poly.entity_id
_entity_poly.type
_entity_poly.pdbx_seq_one_letter_code
_entity_poly.pdbx_strand_id
1 'polypeptide(L)'
;MRPTPTDAAIDFAALDPGALPPALVEQARLVWADRVRTEYQSIQIATRFLGEALAAGEPLDVSRAVAETIDEEIRHAELCGRMCAALGGRAPAPRDVAAPLADLREVPLDERVLASAISLFLIAEAFSVGYLLDLEARADHPVTRAVLAAIAGDEAEHEAFGPELVARKLRDLPPAKRAAWRGFTGRLVRGHLDRAEQVLARVPAEDRSLDRWPEPERATLGLLGEVRLALLCQRTYEERLAPALEKLGLG
;
A
#
# COMPACT_ATOMS: atom_id res chain seq x y z
N MET A 1 -18.10 -16.00 8.14
CA MET A 1 -16.81 -15.75 8.80
C MET A 1 -15.86 -16.86 8.37
N ARG A 2 -14.97 -16.59 7.39
CA ARG A 2 -13.82 -17.49 7.20
C ARG A 2 -13.05 -17.47 8.53
N PRO A 3 -12.54 -18.62 9.01
CA PRO A 3 -11.61 -18.60 10.12
C PRO A 3 -10.37 -17.83 9.65
N THR A 4 -10.22 -16.59 10.12
CA THR A 4 -9.01 -15.78 9.93
C THR A 4 -7.85 -16.57 10.53
N PRO A 5 -6.72 -16.77 9.84
CA PRO A 5 -5.52 -17.25 10.50
C PRO A 5 -5.21 -16.26 11.63
N THR A 6 -5.45 -16.65 12.87
CA THR A 6 -5.28 -15.74 14.00
C THR A 6 -3.82 -15.31 14.08
N ASP A 7 -3.59 -14.00 14.18
CA ASP A 7 -2.37 -13.29 14.62
C ASP A 7 -1.68 -13.88 15.87
N ALA A 8 -2.34 -14.83 16.54
CA ALA A 8 -1.90 -15.58 17.71
C ALA A 8 -0.74 -16.55 17.44
N ALA A 9 -0.35 -16.81 16.19
CA ALA A 9 0.71 -17.78 15.86
C ALA A 9 2.12 -17.17 15.70
N ILE A 10 2.26 -15.85 15.59
CA ILE A 10 3.58 -15.22 15.37
C ILE A 10 4.29 -15.00 16.71
N ASP A 11 5.39 -15.73 16.93
CA ASP A 11 6.28 -15.54 18.08
C ASP A 11 7.27 -14.39 17.82
N PHE A 12 6.83 -13.17 18.10
CA PHE A 12 7.68 -11.98 18.00
C PHE A 12 8.90 -12.01 18.92
N ALA A 13 8.90 -12.80 20.00
CA ALA A 13 10.04 -12.91 20.90
C ALA A 13 11.20 -13.70 20.28
N ALA A 14 10.95 -14.46 19.21
CA ALA A 14 12.00 -15.14 18.45
C ALA A 14 12.88 -14.18 17.63
N LEU A 15 12.45 -12.94 17.43
CA LEU A 15 13.27 -11.89 16.84
C LEU A 15 14.18 -11.30 17.92
N ASP A 16 15.47 -11.65 17.91
CA ASP A 16 16.48 -11.05 18.79
C ASP A 16 17.21 -9.90 18.06
N PRO A 17 16.92 -8.62 18.37
CA PRO A 17 17.59 -7.50 17.73
C PRO A 17 19.08 -7.43 18.08
N GLY A 18 19.51 -8.02 19.21
CA GLY A 18 20.91 -8.06 19.63
C GLY A 18 21.78 -8.95 18.75
N ALA A 19 21.17 -9.89 18.02
CA ALA A 19 21.86 -10.78 17.07
C ALA A 19 22.03 -10.16 15.67
N LEU A 20 21.51 -8.95 15.43
CA LEU A 20 21.49 -8.28 14.12
C LEU A 20 22.36 -7.02 14.11
N PRO A 21 22.83 -6.56 12.94
CA PRO A 21 23.60 -5.31 12.85
C PRO A 21 22.83 -4.11 13.42
N PRO A 22 23.42 -3.31 14.34
CA PRO A 22 22.70 -2.23 15.02
C PRO A 22 22.10 -1.18 14.08
N ALA A 23 22.82 -0.82 13.01
CA ALA A 23 22.33 0.14 12.01
C ALA A 23 21.13 -0.39 11.22
N LEU A 24 21.09 -1.70 10.95
CA LEU A 24 19.97 -2.35 10.28
C LEU A 24 18.73 -2.37 11.18
N VAL A 25 18.90 -2.70 12.46
CA VAL A 25 17.82 -2.69 13.45
C VAL A 25 17.24 -1.28 13.60
N GLU A 26 18.09 -0.26 13.67
CA GLU A 26 17.61 1.13 13.79
C GLU A 26 16.79 1.55 12.57
N GLN A 27 17.26 1.21 11.36
CA GLN A 27 16.47 1.46 10.16
C GLN A 27 15.15 0.68 10.17
N ALA A 28 15.16 -0.58 10.63
CA ALA A 28 13.96 -1.38 10.72
C ALA A 28 12.94 -0.76 11.66
N ARG A 29 13.34 -0.24 12.82
CA ARG A 29 12.44 0.47 13.75
C ARG A 29 11.73 1.63 13.07
N LEU A 30 12.48 2.44 12.33
CA LEU A 30 11.93 3.60 11.62
C LEU A 30 10.94 3.18 10.53
N VAL A 31 11.31 2.17 9.72
CA VAL A 31 10.45 1.68 8.63
C VAL A 31 9.19 1.03 9.17
N TRP A 32 9.28 0.16 10.18
CA TRP A 32 8.10 -0.48 10.77
C TRP A 32 7.21 0.51 11.53
N ALA A 33 7.78 1.54 12.18
CA ALA A 33 7.00 2.64 12.74
C ALA A 33 6.30 3.47 11.65
N ASP A 34 6.95 3.69 10.51
CA ASP A 34 6.36 4.39 9.38
C ASP A 34 5.22 3.57 8.74
N ARG A 35 5.33 2.23 8.70
CA ARG A 35 4.23 1.37 8.28
C ARG A 35 3.01 1.49 9.18
N VAL A 36 3.19 1.54 10.51
CA VAL A 36 2.06 1.82 11.44
C VAL A 36 1.37 3.14 11.07
N ARG A 37 2.15 4.17 10.70
CA ARG A 37 1.59 5.44 10.22
C ARG A 37 0.82 5.27 8.92
N THR A 38 1.36 4.54 7.93
CA THR A 38 0.68 4.36 6.63
C THR A 38 -0.61 3.57 6.78
N GLU A 39 -0.60 2.44 7.50
CA GLU A 39 -1.81 1.62 7.67
C GLU A 39 -2.88 2.41 8.43
N TYR A 40 -2.48 3.15 9.47
CA TYR A 40 -3.42 4.01 10.19
C TYR A 40 -4.05 5.08 9.27
N GLN A 41 -3.27 5.66 8.36
CA GLN A 41 -3.78 6.63 7.41
C GLN A 41 -4.67 5.98 6.34
N SER A 42 -4.39 4.73 5.95
CA SER A 42 -5.28 3.92 5.11
C SER A 42 -6.64 3.72 5.78
N ILE A 43 -6.68 3.38 7.08
CA ILE A 43 -7.93 3.29 7.87
C ILE A 43 -8.71 4.61 7.80
N GLN A 44 -8.05 5.76 7.98
CA GLN A 44 -8.71 7.07 7.93
C GLN A 44 -9.34 7.34 6.55
N ILE A 45 -8.62 7.03 5.47
CA ILE A 45 -9.07 7.27 4.10
C ILE A 45 -10.21 6.30 3.75
N ALA A 46 -10.07 5.01 4.07
CA ALA A 46 -11.09 4.00 3.85
C ALA A 46 -12.37 4.28 4.66
N THR A 47 -12.24 4.75 5.90
CA THR A 47 -13.39 5.16 6.73
C THR A 47 -14.14 6.35 6.14
N ARG A 48 -13.42 7.38 5.67
CA ARG A 48 -14.04 8.51 4.93
C ARG A 48 -14.76 7.98 3.69
N PHE A 49 -14.09 7.14 2.92
CA PHE A 49 -14.62 6.57 1.70
C PHE A 49 -15.89 5.75 1.94
N LEU A 50 -15.95 4.94 3.00
CA LEU A 50 -17.16 4.20 3.39
C LEU A 50 -18.35 5.15 3.61
N GLY A 51 -18.13 6.26 4.33
CA GLY A 51 -19.16 7.28 4.53
C GLY A 51 -19.63 7.93 3.22
N GLU A 52 -18.70 8.23 2.31
CA GLU A 52 -18.99 8.80 1.00
C GLU A 52 -19.73 7.81 0.09
N ALA A 53 -19.34 6.54 0.07
CA ALA A 53 -19.97 5.48 -0.70
C ALA A 53 -21.41 5.22 -0.22
N LEU A 54 -21.62 5.15 1.10
CA LEU A 54 -22.97 5.04 1.68
C LEU A 54 -23.84 6.25 1.34
N ALA A 55 -23.29 7.47 1.44
CA ALA A 55 -24.02 8.69 1.10
C ALA A 55 -24.35 8.81 -0.39
N ALA A 56 -23.50 8.28 -1.26
CA ALA A 56 -23.73 8.20 -2.70
C ALA A 56 -24.71 7.08 -3.10
N GLY A 57 -25.10 6.21 -2.15
CA GLY A 57 -25.98 5.08 -2.43
C GLY A 57 -25.30 3.97 -3.24
N GLU A 58 -23.99 3.80 -3.06
CA GLU A 58 -23.26 2.70 -3.70
C GLU A 58 -23.85 1.33 -3.31
N PRO A 59 -23.76 0.33 -4.19
CA PRO A 59 -24.16 -1.05 -3.90
C PRO A 59 -23.53 -1.61 -2.61
N LEU A 60 -24.26 -2.49 -1.91
CA LEU A 60 -23.84 -3.02 -0.61
C LEU A 60 -22.54 -3.84 -0.67
N ASP A 61 -22.18 -4.41 -1.81
CA ASP A 61 -20.90 -5.08 -2.01
C ASP A 61 -19.72 -4.11 -1.92
N VAL A 62 -19.89 -2.85 -2.36
CA VAL A 62 -18.87 -1.80 -2.19
C VAL A 62 -18.66 -1.49 -0.71
N SER A 63 -19.74 -1.24 0.03
CA SER A 63 -19.64 -0.96 1.48
C SER A 63 -19.08 -2.14 2.26
N ARG A 64 -19.38 -3.38 1.86
CA ARG A 64 -18.82 -4.59 2.47
C ARG A 64 -17.31 -4.66 2.24
N ALA A 65 -16.86 -4.56 1.00
CA ALA A 65 -15.44 -4.63 0.66
C ALA A 65 -14.62 -3.57 1.41
N VAL A 66 -15.13 -2.34 1.51
CA VAL A 66 -14.44 -1.27 2.25
C VAL A 66 -14.41 -1.53 3.76
N ALA A 67 -15.47 -2.10 4.33
CA ALA A 67 -15.50 -2.44 5.75
C ALA A 67 -14.52 -3.59 6.06
N GLU A 68 -14.37 -4.55 5.14
CA GLU A 68 -13.37 -5.62 5.22
C GLU A 68 -11.94 -5.03 5.16
N THR A 69 -11.67 -4.14 4.20
CA THR A 69 -10.39 -3.41 4.15
C THR A 69 -10.09 -2.65 5.43
N ILE A 70 -11.06 -1.96 6.02
CA ILE A 70 -10.83 -1.25 7.31
C ILE A 70 -10.40 -2.21 8.41
N ASP A 71 -11.02 -3.39 8.50
CA ASP A 71 -10.66 -4.42 9.48
C ASP A 71 -9.26 -5.01 9.21
N GLU A 72 -8.91 -5.21 7.94
CA GLU A 72 -7.59 -5.64 7.48
C GLU A 72 -6.49 -4.63 7.85
N GLU A 73 -6.69 -3.35 7.52
CA GLU A 73 -5.74 -2.27 7.82
C GLU A 73 -5.54 -2.06 9.33
N ILE A 74 -6.58 -2.28 10.15
CA ILE A 74 -6.44 -2.29 11.62
C ILE A 74 -5.48 -3.41 12.05
N ARG A 75 -5.65 -4.63 11.52
CA ARG A 75 -4.75 -5.76 11.84
C ARG A 75 -3.33 -5.49 11.33
N HIS A 76 -3.17 -4.93 10.13
CA HIS A 76 -1.86 -4.62 9.56
C HIS A 76 -1.13 -3.57 10.42
N ALA A 77 -1.83 -2.54 10.88
CA ALA A 77 -1.28 -1.55 11.80
C ALA A 77 -0.80 -2.19 13.12
N GLU A 78 -1.59 -3.12 13.68
CA GLU A 78 -1.23 -3.86 14.89
C GLU A 78 0.00 -4.76 14.68
N LEU A 79 0.05 -5.50 13.57
CA LEU A 79 1.19 -6.34 13.19
C LEU A 79 2.47 -5.52 13.02
N CYS A 80 2.40 -4.41 12.29
CA CYS A 80 3.51 -3.47 12.12
C CYS A 80 3.97 -2.89 13.46
N GLY A 81 3.02 -2.59 14.37
CA GLY A 81 3.31 -2.11 15.71
C GLY A 81 4.03 -3.14 16.57
N ARG A 82 3.58 -4.40 16.54
CA ARG A 82 4.23 -5.54 17.23
C ARG A 82 5.63 -5.79 16.68
N MET A 83 5.82 -5.72 15.36
CA MET A 83 7.14 -5.85 14.73
C MET A 83 8.08 -4.73 15.14
N CYS A 84 7.61 -3.48 15.13
CA CYS A 84 8.37 -2.32 15.60
C CYS A 84 8.79 -2.49 17.08
N ALA A 85 7.87 -2.94 17.94
CA ALA A 85 8.16 -3.18 19.36
C ALA A 85 9.15 -4.33 19.56
N ALA A 86 9.05 -5.43 18.80
CA ALA A 86 9.97 -6.56 18.85
C ALA A 86 11.41 -6.16 18.48
N LEU A 87 11.56 -5.19 17.56
CA LEU A 87 12.84 -4.57 17.23
C LEU A 87 13.38 -3.64 18.32
N GLY A 88 12.64 -3.41 19.41
CA GLY A 88 12.93 -2.42 20.45
C GLY A 88 12.61 -0.98 20.05
N GLY A 89 11.82 -0.79 18.99
CA GLY A 89 11.29 0.50 18.58
C GLY A 89 10.03 0.88 19.34
N ARG A 90 9.54 2.09 19.07
CA ARG A 90 8.27 2.59 19.61
C ARG A 90 7.30 2.82 18.47
N ALA A 91 6.25 2.00 18.41
CA ALA A 91 5.13 2.25 17.50
C ALA A 91 4.49 3.61 17.86
N PRO A 92 4.21 4.47 16.88
CA PRO A 92 3.57 5.75 17.14
C PRO A 92 2.11 5.54 17.60
N ALA A 93 1.60 6.42 18.45
CA ALA A 93 0.20 6.34 18.84
C ALA A 93 -0.70 6.87 17.70
N PRO A 94 -1.93 6.37 17.54
CA PRO A 94 -2.90 6.83 16.53
C PRO A 94 -3.01 8.35 16.37
N ARG A 95 -3.06 9.09 17.49
CA ARG A 95 -3.16 10.55 17.50
C ARG A 95 -1.93 11.27 16.92
N ASP A 96 -0.76 10.62 16.94
CA ASP A 96 0.51 11.19 16.49
C ASP A 96 0.70 10.98 14.97
N VAL A 97 -0.01 10.01 14.39
CA VAL A 97 0.05 9.64 12.96
C VAL A 97 -1.17 10.02 12.16
N ALA A 98 -2.27 10.38 12.83
CA ALA A 98 -3.48 10.85 12.20
C ALA A 98 -3.19 12.04 11.27
N ALA A 99 -3.55 11.91 10.00
CA ALA A 99 -3.44 12.99 9.03
C ALA A 99 -4.76 13.76 8.92
N PRO A 100 -4.72 15.08 8.66
CA PRO A 100 -5.91 15.83 8.30
C PRO A 100 -6.49 15.30 6.99
N LEU A 101 -7.79 15.01 6.98
CA LEU A 101 -8.49 14.66 5.76
C LEU A 101 -8.79 15.92 4.96
N ALA A 102 -8.66 15.83 3.63
CA ALA A 102 -9.04 16.91 2.73
C ALA A 102 -10.52 17.28 2.91
N ASP A 103 -10.82 18.58 2.92
CA ASP A 103 -12.18 19.08 2.92
C ASP A 103 -12.75 19.02 1.49
N LEU A 104 -13.61 18.03 1.25
CA LEU A 104 -14.19 17.75 -0.06
C LEU A 104 -15.67 18.15 -0.15
N ARG A 105 -16.17 19.00 0.76
CA ARG A 105 -17.61 19.34 0.84
C ARG A 105 -18.18 19.89 -0.47
N GLU A 106 -17.40 20.69 -1.20
CA GLU A 106 -17.79 21.29 -2.49
C GLU A 106 -17.65 20.32 -3.68
N VAL A 107 -17.03 19.15 -3.50
CA VAL A 107 -16.88 18.15 -4.56
C VAL A 107 -18.16 17.29 -4.61
N PRO A 108 -18.74 16.98 -5.78
CA PRO A 108 -19.86 16.06 -5.86
C PRO A 108 -19.52 14.68 -5.28
N LEU A 109 -20.45 14.05 -4.54
CA LEU A 109 -20.21 12.77 -3.85
C LEU A 109 -19.68 11.68 -4.79
N ASP A 110 -20.29 11.52 -5.96
CA ASP A 110 -19.86 10.55 -6.98
C ASP A 110 -18.41 10.76 -7.43
N GLU A 111 -17.97 12.02 -7.50
CA GLU A 111 -16.60 12.35 -7.89
C GLU A 111 -15.62 12.09 -6.73
N ARG A 112 -16.03 12.26 -5.47
CA ARG A 112 -15.20 11.85 -4.30
C ARG A 112 -15.00 10.35 -4.24
N VAL A 113 -16.07 9.59 -4.48
CA VAL A 113 -16.03 8.13 -4.54
C VAL A 113 -15.08 7.68 -5.65
N LEU A 114 -15.24 8.20 -6.87
CA LEU A 114 -14.35 7.85 -7.98
C LEU A 114 -12.90 8.28 -7.73
N ALA A 115 -12.68 9.46 -7.16
CA ALA A 115 -11.33 9.92 -6.81
C ALA A 115 -10.64 8.98 -5.82
N SER A 116 -11.35 8.55 -4.77
CA SER A 116 -10.82 7.64 -3.76
C SER A 116 -10.63 6.22 -4.32
N ALA A 117 -11.54 5.73 -5.17
CA ALA A 117 -11.39 4.46 -5.86
C ALA A 117 -10.13 4.44 -6.76
N ILE A 118 -9.83 5.55 -7.44
CA ILE A 118 -8.62 5.69 -8.25
C ILE A 118 -7.38 5.83 -7.36
N SER A 119 -7.40 6.72 -6.37
CA SER A 119 -6.19 7.06 -5.61
C SER A 119 -5.76 5.98 -4.63
N LEU A 120 -6.71 5.44 -3.85
CA LEU A 120 -6.45 4.40 -2.86
C LEU A 120 -6.44 3.04 -3.55
N PHE A 121 -7.62 2.54 -3.93
CA PHE A 121 -7.84 1.15 -4.32
C PHE A 121 -7.24 0.73 -5.68
N LEU A 122 -6.87 1.68 -6.55
CA LEU A 122 -6.26 1.37 -7.84
C LEU A 122 -4.77 1.70 -7.87
N ILE A 123 -4.38 2.93 -7.53
CA ILE A 123 -2.98 3.39 -7.65
C ILE A 123 -2.15 3.00 -6.43
N ALA A 124 -2.57 3.40 -5.22
CA ALA A 124 -1.79 3.14 -4.02
C ALA A 124 -1.67 1.63 -3.76
N GLU A 125 -2.77 0.89 -3.89
CA GLU A 125 -2.79 -0.57 -3.75
C GLU A 125 -1.84 -1.27 -4.71
N ALA A 126 -1.89 -0.93 -6.02
CA ALA A 126 -1.00 -1.56 -6.99
C ALA A 126 0.47 -1.44 -6.59
N PHE A 127 0.89 -0.25 -6.14
CA PHE A 127 2.25 -0.04 -5.64
C PHE A 127 2.53 -0.79 -4.33
N SER A 128 1.60 -0.74 -3.36
CA SER A 128 1.74 -1.45 -2.07
C SER A 128 1.96 -2.94 -2.29
N VAL A 129 1.06 -3.58 -3.05
CA VAL A 129 1.13 -5.00 -3.44
C VAL A 129 2.46 -5.33 -4.11
N GLY A 130 2.89 -4.50 -5.06
CA GLY A 130 4.17 -4.71 -5.76
C GLY A 130 5.38 -4.70 -4.83
N TYR A 131 5.40 -3.80 -3.84
CA TYR A 131 6.45 -3.76 -2.83
C TYR A 131 6.37 -4.92 -1.85
N LEU A 132 5.16 -5.27 -1.42
CA LEU A 132 4.94 -6.29 -0.42
C LEU A 132 5.28 -7.69 -0.94
N LEU A 133 4.91 -8.01 -2.18
CA LEU A 133 5.27 -9.29 -2.81
C LEU A 133 6.78 -9.47 -2.96
N ASP A 134 7.53 -8.40 -3.26
CA ASP A 134 8.99 -8.45 -3.28
C ASP A 134 9.59 -8.72 -1.89
N LEU A 135 9.02 -8.10 -0.86
CA LEU A 135 9.46 -8.26 0.51
C LEU A 135 9.14 -9.65 1.05
N GLU A 136 7.92 -10.14 0.84
CA GLU A 136 7.49 -11.48 1.23
C GLU A 136 8.38 -12.55 0.60
N ALA A 137 8.66 -12.42 -0.70
CA ALA A 137 9.48 -13.38 -1.45
C ALA A 137 10.95 -13.45 -0.98
N ARG A 138 11.46 -12.40 -0.33
CA ARG A 138 12.88 -12.30 0.07
C ARG A 138 13.11 -12.30 1.59
N ALA A 139 12.07 -12.12 2.39
CA ALA A 139 12.22 -12.09 3.84
C ALA A 139 12.67 -13.45 4.38
N ASP A 140 13.83 -13.48 5.02
CA ASP A 140 14.43 -14.71 5.52
C ASP A 140 14.15 -14.94 7.02
N HIS A 141 14.03 -13.87 7.81
CA HIS A 141 13.73 -14.04 9.24
C HIS A 141 12.30 -14.58 9.42
N PRO A 142 12.09 -15.68 10.18
CA PRO A 142 10.79 -16.33 10.29
C PRO A 142 9.66 -15.39 10.75
N VAL A 143 9.93 -14.52 11.73
CA VAL A 143 8.96 -13.54 12.24
C VAL A 143 8.60 -12.51 11.17
N THR A 144 9.59 -11.92 10.51
CA THR A 144 9.39 -10.94 9.43
C THR A 144 8.56 -11.54 8.31
N ARG A 145 8.92 -12.76 7.86
CA ARG A 145 8.20 -13.46 6.79
C ARG A 145 6.76 -13.77 7.18
N ALA A 146 6.52 -14.19 8.42
CA ALA A 146 5.16 -14.45 8.91
C ALA A 146 4.30 -13.18 8.93
N VAL A 147 4.86 -12.04 9.36
CA VAL A 147 4.16 -10.75 9.34
C VAL A 147 3.86 -10.32 7.89
N LEU A 148 4.86 -10.35 7.00
CA LEU A 148 4.68 -9.95 5.61
C LEU A 148 3.69 -10.86 4.87
N ALA A 149 3.72 -12.17 5.12
CA ALA A 149 2.77 -13.11 4.54
C ALA A 149 1.33 -12.92 5.06
N ALA A 150 1.17 -12.55 6.34
CA ALA A 150 -0.14 -12.22 6.89
C ALA A 150 -0.73 -10.99 6.20
N ILE A 151 0.07 -9.92 6.04
CA ILE A 151 -0.35 -8.70 5.32
C ILE A 151 -0.63 -9.04 3.85
N ALA A 152 0.30 -9.71 3.16
CA ALA A 152 0.18 -10.02 1.73
C ALA A 152 -0.99 -10.94 1.39
N GLY A 153 -1.40 -11.79 2.32
CA GLY A 153 -2.55 -12.67 2.17
C GLY A 153 -3.87 -11.91 2.02
N ASP A 154 -3.99 -10.73 2.63
CA ASP A 154 -5.20 -9.89 2.59
C ASP A 154 -5.23 -9.04 1.30
N GLU A 155 -4.07 -8.63 0.77
CA GLU A 155 -3.96 -7.66 -0.33
C GLU A 155 -4.50 -8.13 -1.71
N ALA A 156 -4.63 -9.44 -1.91
CA ALA A 156 -5.15 -9.96 -3.18
C ALA A 156 -6.62 -9.55 -3.43
N GLU A 157 -7.42 -9.41 -2.38
CA GLU A 157 -8.82 -8.98 -2.49
C GLU A 157 -8.90 -7.45 -2.72
N HIS A 158 -7.98 -6.67 -2.12
CA HIS A 158 -7.83 -5.23 -2.36
C HIS A 158 -7.49 -4.90 -3.82
N GLU A 159 -6.49 -5.59 -4.39
CA GLU A 159 -6.00 -5.36 -5.75
C GLU A 159 -7.10 -5.57 -6.81
N ALA A 160 -8.03 -6.49 -6.56
CA ALA A 160 -9.15 -6.77 -7.46
C ALA A 160 -10.30 -5.75 -7.35
N PHE A 161 -10.55 -5.22 -6.14
CA PHE A 161 -11.68 -4.35 -5.86
C PHE A 161 -11.60 -2.99 -6.58
N GLY A 162 -10.44 -2.35 -6.57
CA GLY A 162 -10.25 -1.01 -7.14
C GLY A 162 -10.56 -0.92 -8.63
N PRO A 163 -9.92 -1.72 -9.50
CA PRO A 163 -10.19 -1.71 -10.94
C PRO A 163 -11.67 -1.97 -11.28
N GLU A 164 -12.32 -2.88 -10.56
CA GLU A 164 -13.73 -3.21 -10.78
C GLU A 164 -14.65 -2.03 -10.42
N LEU A 165 -14.43 -1.41 -9.26
CA LEU A 165 -15.22 -0.24 -8.87
C LEU A 165 -15.01 0.92 -9.84
N VAL A 166 -13.76 1.19 -10.23
CA VAL A 166 -13.45 2.24 -11.22
C VAL A 166 -14.13 1.95 -12.56
N ALA A 167 -14.08 0.70 -13.05
CA ALA A 167 -14.76 0.31 -14.29
C ALA A 167 -16.27 0.57 -14.23
N ARG A 168 -16.92 0.23 -13.11
CA ARG A 168 -18.36 0.50 -12.90
C ARG A 168 -18.66 1.99 -12.96
N LYS A 169 -17.90 2.81 -12.23
CA LYS A 169 -18.11 4.27 -12.19
C LYS A 169 -17.82 4.95 -13.54
N LEU A 170 -16.86 4.44 -14.31
CA LEU A 170 -16.51 5.00 -15.62
C LEU A 170 -17.52 4.64 -16.74
N ARG A 171 -18.26 3.54 -16.61
CA ARG A 171 -19.13 2.99 -17.66
C ARG A 171 -20.10 4.03 -18.23
N ASP A 172 -20.74 4.80 -17.35
CA ASP A 172 -21.80 5.74 -17.73
C ASP A 172 -21.32 7.20 -17.81
N LEU A 173 -20.01 7.44 -17.63
CA LEU A 173 -19.46 8.79 -17.67
C LEU A 173 -19.31 9.32 -19.09
N PRO A 174 -19.72 10.59 -19.36
CA PRO A 174 -19.50 11.24 -20.64
C PRO A 174 -18.00 11.30 -21.02
N PRO A 175 -17.65 11.25 -22.32
CA PRO A 175 -16.25 11.28 -22.77
C PRO A 175 -15.43 12.46 -22.22
N ALA A 176 -16.03 13.65 -22.12
CA ALA A 176 -15.36 14.82 -21.56
C ALA A 176 -14.96 14.64 -20.08
N LYS A 177 -15.80 13.99 -19.27
CA LYS A 177 -15.47 13.66 -17.87
C LYS A 177 -14.38 12.59 -17.80
N ARG A 178 -14.37 11.63 -18.72
CA ARG A 178 -13.31 10.60 -18.77
C ARG A 178 -11.92 11.20 -19.04
N ALA A 179 -11.82 12.21 -19.91
CA ALA A 179 -10.56 12.91 -20.15
C ALA A 179 -10.02 13.61 -18.89
N ALA A 180 -10.90 14.23 -18.09
CA ALA A 180 -10.52 14.84 -16.82
C ALA A 180 -10.00 13.80 -15.81
N TRP A 181 -10.64 12.63 -15.73
CA TRP A 181 -10.20 11.53 -14.89
C TRP A 181 -8.86 10.93 -15.33
N ARG A 182 -8.62 10.79 -16.64
CA ARG A 182 -7.29 10.43 -17.15
C ARG A 182 -6.22 11.42 -16.69
N GLY A 183 -6.50 12.72 -16.81
CA GLY A 183 -5.59 13.76 -16.32
C GLY A 183 -5.35 13.69 -14.81
N PHE A 184 -6.38 13.37 -14.02
CA PHE A 184 -6.25 13.15 -12.58
C PHE A 184 -5.38 11.93 -12.25
N THR A 185 -5.68 10.77 -12.85
CA THR A 185 -4.90 9.53 -12.72
C THR A 185 -3.44 9.74 -13.09
N GLY A 186 -3.18 10.36 -14.25
CA GLY A 186 -1.82 10.62 -14.73
C GLY A 186 -0.99 11.46 -13.76
N ARG A 187 -1.59 12.45 -13.09
CA ARG A 187 -0.88 13.25 -12.05
C ARG A 187 -0.52 12.42 -10.83
N LEU A 188 -1.41 11.54 -10.38
CA LEU A 188 -1.14 10.67 -9.24
C LEU A 188 0.00 9.70 -9.56
N VAL A 189 -0.10 8.98 -10.67
CA VAL A 189 0.93 8.05 -11.16
C VAL A 189 2.27 8.76 -11.32
N ARG A 190 2.29 9.94 -11.94
CA ARG A 190 3.53 10.70 -12.16
C ARG A 190 4.21 11.05 -10.84
N GLY A 191 3.45 11.35 -9.79
CA GLY A 191 4.01 11.58 -8.45
C GLY A 191 4.77 10.38 -7.87
N HIS A 192 4.40 9.15 -8.21
CA HIS A 192 5.16 7.95 -7.83
C HIS A 192 6.39 7.75 -8.72
N LEU A 193 6.23 7.89 -10.03
CA LEU A 193 7.30 7.66 -11.01
C LEU A 193 8.40 8.72 -10.93
N ASP A 194 8.07 10.00 -10.73
CA ASP A 194 9.07 11.08 -10.59
C ASP A 194 10.05 10.81 -9.43
N ARG A 195 9.57 10.25 -8.31
CA ARG A 195 10.42 9.89 -7.17
C ARG A 195 11.36 8.74 -7.52
N ALA A 196 10.86 7.72 -8.21
CA ALA A 196 11.67 6.60 -8.67
C ALA A 196 12.72 7.05 -9.70
N GLU A 197 12.32 7.87 -10.68
CA GLU A 197 13.20 8.45 -11.70
C GLU A 197 14.34 9.27 -11.07
N GLN A 198 14.06 10.07 -10.02
CA GLN A 198 15.08 10.85 -9.31
C GLN A 198 16.16 9.98 -8.64
N VAL A 199 15.77 8.85 -8.05
CA VAL A 199 16.71 7.88 -7.47
C VAL A 199 17.51 7.22 -8.59
N LEU A 200 16.85 6.71 -9.62
CA LEU A 200 17.48 5.96 -10.70
C LEU A 200 18.37 6.82 -11.60
N ALA A 201 18.15 8.13 -11.68
CA ALA A 201 19.04 9.06 -12.36
C ALA A 201 20.47 9.04 -11.80
N ARG A 202 20.66 8.60 -10.56
CA ARG A 202 21.96 8.49 -9.88
C ARG A 202 22.59 7.09 -10.03
N VAL A 203 21.88 6.15 -10.66
CA VAL A 203 22.30 4.76 -10.83
C VAL A 203 22.70 4.51 -12.29
N PRO A 204 23.88 3.92 -12.58
CA PRO A 204 24.28 3.53 -13.93
C PRO A 204 23.24 2.62 -14.58
N ALA A 205 23.02 2.75 -15.90
CA ALA A 205 21.92 2.06 -16.58
C ALA A 205 22.06 0.52 -16.51
N GLU A 206 23.28 0.02 -16.59
CA GLU A 206 23.64 -1.39 -16.46
C GLU A 206 23.33 -1.98 -15.07
N ASP A 207 23.20 -1.12 -14.06
CA ASP A 207 22.90 -1.51 -12.68
C ASP A 207 21.41 -1.37 -12.32
N ARG A 208 20.56 -0.88 -13.25
CA ARG A 208 19.10 -0.69 -13.03
C ARG A 208 18.32 -2.00 -13.21
N SER A 209 18.66 -3.01 -12.43
CA SER A 209 17.90 -4.28 -12.36
C SER A 209 17.85 -4.81 -10.93
N LEU A 210 16.74 -5.45 -10.56
CA LEU A 210 16.57 -5.94 -9.19
C LEU A 210 17.67 -6.93 -8.75
N ASP A 211 18.23 -7.69 -9.69
CA ASP A 211 19.29 -8.67 -9.41
C ASP A 211 20.61 -8.01 -9.02
N ARG A 212 20.81 -6.74 -9.40
CA ARG A 212 21.98 -5.93 -8.99
C ARG A 212 21.83 -5.36 -7.57
N TRP A 213 20.62 -5.39 -7.01
CA TRP A 213 20.28 -4.85 -5.70
C TRP A 213 19.57 -5.90 -4.83
N PRO A 214 20.18 -7.07 -4.54
CA PRO A 214 19.53 -8.15 -3.80
C PRO A 214 19.26 -7.82 -2.33
N GLU A 215 20.09 -6.95 -1.73
CA GLU A 215 19.95 -6.40 -0.37
C GLU A 215 19.57 -7.44 0.71
N PRO A 216 20.30 -8.57 0.83
CA PRO A 216 19.87 -9.70 1.67
C PRO A 216 19.71 -9.31 3.15
N GLU A 217 20.62 -8.50 3.70
CA GLU A 217 20.53 -8.02 5.08
C GLU A 217 19.25 -7.18 5.31
N ARG A 218 18.86 -6.35 4.33
CA ARG A 218 17.63 -5.55 4.40
C ARG A 218 16.39 -6.43 4.31
N ALA A 219 16.44 -7.42 3.43
CA ALA A 219 15.35 -8.37 3.22
C ALA A 219 14.99 -9.12 4.50
N THR A 220 15.98 -9.52 5.30
CA THR A 220 15.79 -10.21 6.59
C THR A 220 14.78 -9.50 7.49
N LEU A 221 14.75 -8.17 7.49
CA LEU A 221 13.83 -7.36 8.31
C LEU A 221 12.70 -6.69 7.51
N GLY A 222 12.45 -7.13 6.28
CA GLY A 222 11.34 -6.63 5.47
C GLY A 222 11.57 -5.20 4.97
N LEU A 223 12.82 -4.85 4.66
CA LEU A 223 13.23 -3.52 4.23
C LEU A 223 13.59 -3.48 2.74
N LEU A 224 13.35 -2.32 2.13
CA LEU A 224 13.79 -1.98 0.78
C LEU A 224 14.79 -0.82 0.87
N GLY A 225 15.92 -0.93 0.17
CA GLY A 225 16.75 0.24 -0.11
C GLY A 225 16.11 1.13 -1.17
N GLU A 226 16.58 2.37 -1.26
CA GLU A 226 15.98 3.38 -2.15
C GLU A 226 16.00 2.97 -3.63
N VAL A 227 17.11 2.36 -4.09
CA VAL A 227 17.25 1.94 -5.49
C VAL A 227 16.32 0.77 -5.79
N ARG A 228 16.25 -0.22 -4.90
CA ARG A 228 15.34 -1.36 -5.06
C ARG A 228 13.88 -0.90 -5.07
N LEU A 229 13.50 -0.02 -4.15
CA LEU A 229 12.15 0.57 -4.11
C LEU A 229 11.82 1.30 -5.42
N ALA A 230 12.76 2.07 -5.97
CA ALA A 230 12.56 2.78 -7.23
C ALA A 230 12.42 1.82 -8.43
N LEU A 231 13.21 0.75 -8.48
CA LEU A 231 13.09 -0.30 -9.51
C LEU A 231 11.75 -1.05 -9.39
N LEU A 232 11.31 -1.36 -8.17
CA LEU A 232 10.01 -1.98 -7.93
C LEU A 232 8.86 -1.06 -8.33
N CYS A 233 8.99 0.26 -8.10
CA CYS A 233 8.00 1.24 -8.53
C CYS A 233 7.81 1.19 -10.06
N GLN A 234 8.91 1.22 -10.82
CA GLN A 234 8.85 1.10 -12.29
C GLN A 234 8.25 -0.23 -12.74
N ARG A 235 8.75 -1.35 -12.20
CA ARG A 235 8.23 -2.69 -12.54
C ARG A 235 6.73 -2.81 -12.24
N THR A 236 6.31 -2.37 -11.06
CA THR A 236 4.91 -2.44 -10.63
C THR A 236 4.02 -1.60 -11.53
N TYR A 237 4.49 -0.42 -11.93
CA TYR A 237 3.78 0.38 -12.92
C TYR A 237 3.66 -0.36 -14.26
N GLU A 238 4.75 -0.87 -14.81
CA GLU A 238 4.79 -1.51 -16.13
C GLU A 238 3.98 -2.81 -16.18
N GLU A 239 4.12 -3.66 -15.16
CA GLU A 239 3.54 -5.01 -15.15
C GLU A 239 2.11 -5.06 -14.61
N ARG A 240 1.73 -4.13 -13.72
CA ARG A 240 0.43 -4.17 -13.02
C ARG A 240 -0.45 -2.98 -13.34
N LEU A 241 0.03 -1.78 -13.03
CA LEU A 241 -0.83 -0.59 -13.06
C LEU A 241 -1.12 -0.13 -14.49
N ALA A 242 -0.13 0.03 -15.36
CA ALA A 242 -0.32 0.50 -16.73
C ALA A 242 -1.31 -0.38 -17.53
N PRO A 243 -1.22 -1.73 -17.51
CA PRO A 243 -2.23 -2.58 -18.16
C PRO A 243 -3.65 -2.39 -17.59
N ALA A 244 -3.79 -2.15 -16.28
CA ALA A 244 -5.09 -1.87 -15.67
C ALA A 244 -5.63 -0.51 -16.12
N LEU A 245 -4.79 0.53 -16.15
CA LEU A 245 -5.15 1.87 -16.61
C LEU A 245 -5.58 1.88 -18.08
N GLU A 246 -4.87 1.17 -18.96
CA GLU A 246 -5.23 1.03 -20.37
C GLU A 246 -6.60 0.39 -20.54
N LYS A 247 -6.88 -0.71 -19.83
CA LYS A 247 -8.20 -1.38 -19.84
C LYS A 247 -9.32 -0.44 -19.37
N LEU A 248 -9.04 0.46 -18.44
CA LEU A 248 -9.98 1.44 -17.90
C LEU A 248 -10.09 2.70 -18.78
N GLY A 249 -9.24 2.86 -19.80
CA GLY A 249 -9.15 4.09 -20.62
C GLY A 249 -8.57 5.29 -19.87
N LEU A 250 -7.85 5.04 -18.77
CA LEU A 250 -7.18 6.00 -17.88
C LEU A 250 -5.65 6.08 -18.10
N GLY A 251 -5.10 5.25 -18.99
CA GLY A 251 -3.71 5.33 -19.47
C GLY A 251 -3.43 6.61 -20.26
#